data_AF-A0A924N6W2-F1
#
_entry.id   AF-A0A924N6W2-F1
#
_cell.length_a   1.000
_cell.length_b   1.000
_cell.length_c   1.000
_cell.angle_alpha   90.00
_cell.angle_beta   90.00
_cell.angle_gamma   90.00
#
_symmetry.space_group_name_H-M   'P 1'
#
loop_
_entity.id
_entity.type
_entity.pdbx_description
1 polymer ?
#
loop_
_entity_poly.entity_id
_entity_poly.type
_entity_poly.pdbx_seq_one_letter_code
_entity_poly.pdbx_strand_id
1 'polypeptide(L)'
;MFFDRSAADAESRAAGASVRYGWLTPDRQTQVRGVLLGLTLFFGLTVWVWHSLDAAAPNPGVFVRKLRIVGIMTWLYALVQLLDIRFWRSATARKRREAMGIPDSLIAWLFGQMLAWFGIIYYGFTEDARWYLAGLVVLVVTFIVFPVRQSKS
;
A
#
# COMPACT_ATOMS: atom_id res chain seq x y z
N MET A 1 -21.60 -39.92 18.16
CA MET A 1 -22.27 -38.61 18.20
C MET A 1 -21.29 -37.42 18.42
N PHE A 2 -20.00 -37.54 18.05
CA PHE A 2 -18.97 -36.51 18.31
C PHE A 2 -18.43 -35.83 17.02
N PHE A 3 -18.67 -36.43 15.85
CA PHE A 3 -18.20 -35.92 14.55
C PHE A 3 -19.08 -34.79 13.97
N ASP A 4 -20.34 -34.68 14.40
CA ASP A 4 -21.33 -33.76 13.82
C ASP A 4 -21.11 -32.29 14.27
N ARG A 5 -20.69 -32.08 15.53
CA ARG A 5 -20.32 -30.74 16.04
C ARG A 5 -19.14 -30.13 15.30
N SER A 6 -18.17 -30.96 14.89
CA SER A 6 -16.98 -30.49 14.15
C SER A 6 -17.36 -29.90 12.79
N ALA A 7 -18.31 -30.52 12.08
CA ALA A 7 -18.80 -30.04 10.80
C ALA A 7 -19.63 -28.76 10.93
N ALA A 8 -20.53 -28.71 11.92
CA ALA A 8 -21.33 -27.52 12.21
C ALA A 8 -20.47 -26.33 12.68
N ASP A 9 -19.44 -26.57 13.49
CA ASP A 9 -18.48 -25.55 13.91
C ASP A 9 -17.60 -25.08 12.75
N ALA A 10 -17.26 -25.98 11.80
CA ALA A 10 -16.52 -25.64 10.60
C ALA A 10 -17.36 -24.80 9.62
N GLU A 11 -18.64 -25.15 9.42
CA GLU A 11 -19.58 -24.37 8.61
C GLU A 11 -19.87 -23.00 9.24
N SER A 12 -20.08 -22.94 10.55
CA SER A 12 -20.28 -21.68 11.28
C SER A 12 -19.04 -20.76 11.19
N ARG A 13 -17.83 -21.33 11.28
CA ARG A 13 -16.57 -20.58 11.09
C ARG A 13 -16.37 -20.13 9.64
N ALA A 14 -16.72 -20.97 8.66
CA ALA A 14 -16.64 -20.62 7.24
C ALA A 14 -17.65 -19.52 6.87
N ALA A 15 -18.89 -19.64 7.37
CA ALA A 15 -19.93 -18.63 7.24
C ALA A 15 -19.50 -17.31 7.91
N GLY A 16 -18.98 -17.36 9.14
CA GLY A 16 -18.45 -16.18 9.84
C GLY A 16 -17.27 -15.51 9.13
N ALA A 17 -16.41 -16.27 8.46
CA ALA A 17 -15.31 -15.73 7.66
C ALA A 17 -15.82 -15.06 6.35
N SER A 18 -16.85 -15.63 5.71
CA SER A 18 -17.47 -15.05 4.51
C SER A 18 -18.19 -13.72 4.79
N VAL A 19 -18.83 -13.59 5.95
CA VAL A 19 -19.49 -12.35 6.40
C VAL A 19 -18.47 -11.26 6.73
N ARG A 20 -17.31 -11.63 7.29
CA ARG A 20 -16.29 -10.66 7.75
C ARG A 20 -15.63 -9.86 6.61
N TYR A 21 -15.74 -10.29 5.36
CA TYR A 21 -15.20 -9.60 4.17
C TYR A 21 -16.27 -9.14 3.16
N GLY A 22 -17.55 -9.16 3.51
CA GLY A 22 -18.65 -8.83 2.58
C GLY A 22 -18.57 -7.44 1.94
N TRP A 23 -17.87 -6.48 2.56
CA TRP A 23 -17.71 -5.11 2.04
C TRP A 23 -16.60 -4.98 0.98
N LEU A 24 -15.65 -5.92 0.93
CA LEU A 24 -14.47 -5.83 0.07
C LEU A 24 -14.41 -7.00 -0.92
N THR A 25 -15.41 -7.03 -1.80
CA THR A 25 -15.45 -7.96 -2.93
C THR A 25 -14.24 -7.77 -3.86
N PRO A 26 -13.86 -8.79 -4.65
CA PRO A 26 -12.76 -8.68 -5.62
C PRO A 26 -12.91 -7.48 -6.58
N ASP A 27 -14.14 -7.14 -6.94
CA ASP A 27 -14.47 -5.97 -7.78
C ASP A 27 -14.14 -4.66 -7.07
N ARG A 28 -14.54 -4.53 -5.80
CA ARG A 28 -14.22 -3.36 -4.96
C ARG A 28 -12.70 -3.23 -4.77
N GLN A 29 -11.97 -4.34 -4.62
CA GLN A 29 -10.49 -4.29 -4.53
C GLN A 29 -9.85 -3.78 -5.82
N THR A 30 -10.37 -4.20 -6.97
CA THR A 30 -9.90 -3.71 -8.28
C THR A 30 -10.19 -2.22 -8.44
N GLN A 31 -11.37 -1.77 -8.01
CA GLN A 31 -11.73 -0.36 -7.99
C GLN A 31 -10.81 0.45 -7.07
N VAL A 32 -10.53 -0.04 -5.86
CA VAL A 32 -9.60 0.60 -4.92
C VAL A 32 -8.20 0.73 -5.52
N ARG A 33 -7.66 -0.33 -6.14
CA ARG A 33 -6.38 -0.27 -6.85
C ARG A 33 -6.36 0.86 -7.90
N GLY A 34 -7.42 0.96 -8.71
CA GLY A 34 -7.57 2.01 -9.70
C GLY A 34 -7.60 3.41 -9.08
N VAL A 35 -8.36 3.59 -8.00
CA VAL A 35 -8.44 4.86 -7.25
C VAL A 35 -7.09 5.23 -6.63
N LEU A 36 -6.37 4.29 -6.03
CA LEU A 36 -5.04 4.54 -5.44
C LEU A 36 -4.04 5.01 -6.49
N LEU A 37 -4.01 4.35 -7.65
CA LEU A 37 -3.15 4.73 -8.77
C LEU A 37 -3.58 6.08 -9.36
N GLY A 38 -4.88 6.27 -9.60
CA GLY A 38 -5.44 7.51 -10.12
C GLY A 38 -5.14 8.72 -9.22
N LEU A 39 -5.35 8.60 -7.92
CA LEU A 39 -5.01 9.64 -6.94
C LEU A 39 -3.52 9.97 -6.94
N THR A 40 -2.66 8.94 -7.01
CA THR A 40 -1.20 9.12 -7.02
C THR A 40 -0.74 9.85 -8.28
N LEU A 41 -1.27 9.49 -9.45
CA LEU A 41 -0.97 10.17 -10.70
C LEU A 41 -1.51 11.59 -10.71
N PHE A 42 -2.73 11.81 -10.22
CA PHE A 42 -3.34 13.13 -10.15
C PHE A 42 -2.55 14.08 -9.24
N PHE A 43 -2.13 13.62 -8.06
CA PHE A 43 -1.27 14.42 -7.18
C PHE A 43 0.08 14.72 -7.82
N GLY A 44 0.72 13.72 -8.46
CA GLY A 44 1.98 13.92 -9.16
C GLY A 44 1.86 14.96 -10.28
N LEU A 45 0.78 14.88 -11.07
CA LEU A 45 0.47 15.84 -12.11
C LEU A 45 0.23 17.25 -11.53
N THR A 46 -0.51 17.35 -10.43
CA THR A 46 -0.80 18.64 -9.78
C THR A 46 0.49 19.33 -9.34
N VAL A 47 1.40 18.60 -8.68
CA VAL A 47 2.71 19.12 -8.27
C VAL A 47 3.58 19.48 -9.48
N TRP A 48 3.53 18.67 -10.55
CA TRP A 48 4.25 18.97 -11.79
C TRP A 48 3.75 20.24 -12.47
N VAL A 49 2.44 20.45 -12.56
CA VAL A 49 1.85 21.67 -13.11
C VAL A 49 2.23 22.88 -12.27
N TRP A 50 2.15 22.77 -10.94
CA TRP A 50 2.56 23.84 -10.03
C TRP A 50 4.02 24.26 -10.27
N HIS A 51 4.93 23.28 -10.33
CA HIS A 51 6.36 23.52 -10.64
C HIS A 51 6.60 24.11 -12.03
N SER A 52 5.76 23.75 -13.01
CA SER A 52 5.88 24.30 -14.37
C SER A 52 5.45 25.77 -14.45
N LEU A 53 4.65 26.25 -13.48
CA LEU A 53 4.12 27.61 -13.42
C LEU A 53 4.93 28.53 -12.51
N ASP A 54 5.66 27.98 -11.55
CA ASP A 54 6.46 28.73 -10.57
C ASP A 54 7.95 28.42 -10.76
N ALA A 55 8.77 29.44 -11.08
CA ALA A 55 10.22 29.28 -11.18
C ALA A 55 10.78 29.15 -9.75
N ALA A 56 10.89 27.92 -9.26
CA ALA A 56 11.12 27.62 -7.85
C ALA A 56 12.33 28.37 -7.27
N ALA A 57 12.08 29.10 -6.16
CA ALA A 57 13.15 29.68 -5.37
C ALA A 57 14.06 28.58 -4.78
N PRO A 58 15.38 28.77 -4.75
CA PRO A 58 16.31 27.74 -4.29
C PRO A 58 16.04 27.37 -2.82
N ASN A 59 15.67 26.12 -2.59
CA ASN A 59 15.42 25.61 -1.24
C ASN A 59 16.74 25.50 -0.44
N PRO A 60 16.76 25.90 0.84
CA PRO A 60 17.97 25.84 1.66
C PRO A 60 18.47 24.39 1.81
N GLY A 61 19.73 24.13 1.47
CA GLY A 61 20.29 22.77 1.38
C GLY A 61 20.22 21.94 2.68
N VAL A 62 20.09 22.58 3.85
CA VAL A 62 19.88 21.90 5.13
C VAL A 62 18.49 21.24 5.21
N PHE A 63 17.46 21.90 4.67
CA PHE A 63 16.10 21.36 4.61
C PHE A 63 16.05 20.13 3.71
N VAL A 64 16.64 20.22 2.51
CA VAL A 64 16.73 19.10 1.56
C VAL A 64 17.45 17.90 2.18
N ARG A 65 18.53 18.13 2.94
CA ARG A 65 19.26 17.05 3.63
C ARG A 65 18.40 16.36 4.68
N LYS A 66 17.68 17.11 5.52
CA LYS A 66 16.76 16.53 6.51
C LYS A 66 15.63 15.76 5.83
N LEU A 67 15.04 16.33 4.78
CA LEU A 67 13.98 15.69 4.01
C LEU A 67 14.47 14.37 3.39
N ARG A 68 15.70 14.34 2.87
CA ARG A 68 16.32 13.12 2.35
C ARG A 68 16.50 12.07 3.44
N ILE A 69 16.98 12.44 4.63
CA ILE A 69 17.15 11.49 5.75
C ILE A 69 15.80 10.89 6.15
N VAL A 70 14.78 11.73 6.32
CA VAL A 70 13.41 11.27 6.62
C VAL A 70 12.91 10.35 5.51
N GLY A 71 13.12 10.72 4.25
CA GLY A 71 12.78 9.90 3.10
C GLY A 71 13.43 8.53 3.09
N ILE A 72 14.74 8.47 3.34
CA ILE A 72 15.47 7.19 3.44
C ILE A 72 14.87 6.34 4.57
N MET A 73 14.59 6.93 5.74
CA MET A 73 14.01 6.19 6.87
C MET A 73 12.61 5.66 6.53
N THR A 74 11.76 6.48 5.90
CA THR A 74 10.42 6.08 5.45
C THR A 74 10.49 4.96 4.40
N TRP A 75 11.44 5.06 3.46
CA TRP A 75 11.70 4.04 2.45
C TRP A 75 12.15 2.72 3.05
N LEU A 76 13.14 2.76 3.94
CA LEU A 76 13.63 1.57 4.63
C LEU A 76 12.52 0.91 5.45
N TYR A 77 11.75 1.70 6.20
CA TYR A 77 10.63 1.21 6.98
C TYR A 77 9.60 0.50 6.09
N ALA A 78 9.15 1.15 5.02
CA ALA A 78 8.15 0.57 4.12
C ALA A 78 8.65 -0.68 3.40
N LEU A 79 9.92 -0.70 2.95
CA LEU A 79 10.51 -1.87 2.29
C LEU A 79 10.69 -3.04 3.27
N VAL A 80 11.17 -2.78 4.48
CA VAL A 80 11.25 -3.81 5.53
C VAL A 80 9.86 -4.33 5.85
N GLN A 81 8.85 -3.46 5.95
CA GLN A 81 7.48 -3.88 6.20
C GLN A 81 6.91 -4.72 5.04
N LEU A 82 7.16 -4.33 3.78
CA LEU A 82 6.74 -5.09 2.60
C LEU A 82 7.42 -6.46 2.52
N LEU A 83 8.72 -6.52 2.85
CA LEU A 83 9.49 -7.75 2.92
C LEU A 83 9.01 -8.64 4.07
N ASP A 84 8.73 -8.06 5.24
CA ASP A 84 8.14 -8.78 6.38
C ASP A 84 6.80 -9.42 5.98
N ILE A 85 5.91 -8.68 5.32
CA ILE A 85 4.64 -9.23 4.80
C ILE A 85 4.89 -10.37 3.79
N ARG A 86 5.93 -10.27 2.95
CA ARG A 86 6.21 -11.23 1.87
C ARG A 86 6.90 -12.52 2.36
N PHE A 87 7.80 -12.41 3.34
CA PHE A 87 8.65 -13.50 3.81
C PHE A 87 8.15 -14.11 5.13
N TRP A 88 7.53 -13.34 6.02
CA TRP A 88 7.02 -13.84 7.30
C TRP A 88 5.60 -14.40 7.16
N ARG A 89 5.48 -15.64 6.64
CA ARG A 89 4.29 -16.49 6.75
C ARG A 89 4.10 -17.10 8.16
N SER A 90 4.66 -16.52 9.23
CA SER A 90 4.55 -17.11 10.57
C SER A 90 3.15 -16.87 11.18
N ALA A 91 2.53 -17.97 11.62
CA ALA A 91 1.16 -18.07 12.11
C ALA A 91 0.77 -17.06 13.22
N THR A 92 1.75 -16.42 13.87
CA THR A 92 1.54 -15.50 14.99
C THR A 92 1.19 -14.07 14.56
N ALA A 93 1.72 -13.58 13.43
CA ALA A 93 1.35 -12.28 12.87
C ALA A 93 -0.03 -12.32 12.17
N ARG A 94 -0.37 -13.50 11.63
CA ARG A 94 -1.67 -13.79 11.03
C ARG A 94 -2.82 -13.65 12.05
N LYS A 95 -2.63 -14.12 13.29
CA LYS A 95 -3.62 -13.96 14.38
C LYS A 95 -3.93 -12.50 14.74
N ARG A 96 -2.96 -11.58 14.68
CA ARG A 96 -3.21 -10.15 14.96
C ARG A 96 -3.87 -9.43 13.78
N ARG A 97 -3.60 -9.86 12.55
CA ARG A 97 -4.16 -9.27 11.33
C ARG A 97 -5.57 -9.78 11.03
N GLU A 98 -5.88 -11.03 11.38
CA GLU A 98 -7.25 -11.58 11.39
C GLU A 98 -8.17 -10.88 12.41
N ALA A 99 -7.61 -10.20 13.42
CA ALA A 99 -8.35 -9.34 14.32
C ALA A 99 -8.66 -7.94 13.73
N MET A 100 -7.87 -7.46 12.75
CA MET A 100 -8.10 -6.18 12.08
C MET A 100 -8.97 -6.29 10.81
N GLY A 101 -9.10 -7.48 10.20
CA GLY A 101 -10.03 -7.71 9.08
C GLY A 101 -9.68 -7.01 7.77
N ILE A 102 -8.48 -6.41 7.65
CA ILE A 102 -8.00 -5.73 6.45
C ILE A 102 -7.14 -6.71 5.63
N PRO A 103 -7.35 -6.84 4.30
CA PRO A 103 -6.53 -7.74 3.49
C PRO A 103 -5.08 -7.25 3.35
N ASP A 104 -4.14 -8.19 3.37
CA ASP A 104 -2.70 -7.91 3.24
C ASP A 104 -2.35 -7.17 1.94
N SER A 105 -3.12 -7.40 0.86
CA SER A 105 -2.93 -6.69 -0.42
C SER A 105 -3.17 -5.19 -0.28
N LEU A 106 -4.23 -4.78 0.41
CA LEU A 106 -4.54 -3.37 0.62
C LEU A 106 -3.45 -2.68 1.44
N ILE A 107 -2.95 -3.34 2.48
CA ILE A 107 -1.84 -2.83 3.30
C ILE A 107 -0.60 -2.63 2.43
N ALA A 108 -0.23 -3.60 1.60
CA ALA A 108 0.91 -3.48 0.71
C ALA A 108 0.74 -2.34 -0.32
N TRP A 109 -0.47 -2.16 -0.85
CA TRP A 109 -0.77 -1.06 -1.78
C TRP A 109 -0.68 0.30 -1.10
N LEU A 110 -1.18 0.43 0.13
CA LEU A 110 -1.07 1.65 0.93
C LEU A 110 0.38 2.00 1.25
N PHE A 111 1.22 1.02 1.56
CA PHE A 111 2.67 1.25 1.71
C PHE A 111 3.32 1.72 0.41
N GLY A 112 2.95 1.11 -0.73
CA GLY A 112 3.37 1.59 -2.05
C GLY A 112 2.93 3.04 -2.31
N GLN A 113 1.69 3.37 -1.95
CA GLN A 113 1.13 4.70 -2.14
C GLN A 113 1.84 5.73 -1.26
N MET A 114 2.11 5.39 0.00
CA MET A 114 2.87 6.23 0.93
C MET A 114 4.25 6.57 0.37
N LEU A 115 4.94 5.61 -0.25
CA LEU A 115 6.23 5.83 -0.89
C LEU A 115 6.13 6.73 -2.12
N ALA A 116 5.12 6.51 -2.97
CA ALA A 116 4.88 7.35 -4.13
C ALA A 116 4.57 8.79 -3.72
N TRP A 117 3.72 8.99 -2.71
CA TRP A 117 3.37 10.31 -2.18
C TRP A 117 4.55 11.01 -1.54
N PHE A 118 5.38 10.28 -0.78
CA PHE A 118 6.64 10.85 -0.30
C PHE A 118 7.52 11.32 -1.47
N GLY A 119 7.62 10.51 -2.52
CA GLY A 119 8.35 10.88 -3.73
C GLY A 119 7.79 12.13 -4.43
N ILE A 120 6.47 12.30 -4.47
CA ILE A 120 5.79 13.51 -5.01
C ILE A 120 6.16 14.73 -4.17
N ILE A 121 6.08 14.63 -2.85
CA ILE A 121 6.44 15.72 -1.94
C ILE A 121 7.92 16.08 -2.09
N TYR A 122 8.79 15.07 -2.13
CA TYR A 122 10.22 15.27 -2.32
C TYR A 122 10.53 15.94 -3.66
N TYR A 123 9.88 15.51 -4.75
CA TYR A 123 9.97 16.18 -6.06
C TYR A 123 9.52 17.66 -5.96
N GLY A 124 8.41 17.93 -5.28
CA GLY A 124 7.91 19.29 -5.06
C GLY A 124 8.90 20.22 -4.34
N PHE A 125 9.79 19.68 -3.50
CA PHE A 125 10.79 20.50 -2.80
C PHE A 125 12.20 20.45 -3.41
N THR A 126 12.49 19.53 -4.32
CA THR A 126 13.87 19.28 -4.77
C THR A 126 14.04 19.18 -6.28
N GLU A 127 12.94 19.16 -7.04
CA GLU A 127 12.89 18.91 -8.50
C GLU A 127 13.48 17.56 -8.94
N ASP A 128 13.94 16.72 -8.00
CA ASP A 128 14.51 15.42 -8.29
C ASP A 128 13.39 14.37 -8.41
N ALA A 129 13.02 14.08 -9.66
CA ALA A 129 11.97 13.14 -10.01
C ALA A 129 12.30 11.67 -9.69
N ARG A 130 13.54 11.33 -9.31
CA ARG A 130 13.96 9.94 -9.07
C ARG A 130 13.18 9.30 -7.93
N TRP A 131 12.91 10.05 -6.87
CA TRP A 131 12.17 9.57 -5.70
C TRP A 131 10.70 9.33 -6.02
N TYR A 132 10.11 10.20 -6.84
CA TYR A 132 8.76 10.01 -7.36
C TYR A 132 8.67 8.77 -8.24
N LEU A 133 9.55 8.65 -9.25
CA LEU A 133 9.54 7.53 -10.18
C LEU A 133 9.78 6.20 -9.45
N ALA A 134 10.73 6.17 -8.52
CA ALA A 134 11.00 4.98 -7.71
C ALA A 134 9.76 4.61 -6.87
N GLY A 135 9.11 5.57 -6.22
CA GLY A 135 7.90 5.33 -5.44
C GLY A 135 6.74 4.81 -6.29
N LEU A 136 6.59 5.35 -7.51
CA LEU A 136 5.60 4.89 -8.49
C LEU A 136 5.87 3.45 -8.94
N VAL A 137 7.13 3.13 -9.24
CA VAL A 137 7.54 1.76 -9.58
C VAL A 137 7.24 0.81 -8.42
N VAL A 138 7.57 1.18 -7.19
CA VAL A 138 7.24 0.35 -6.01
C VAL A 138 5.74 0.14 -5.89
N LEU A 139 4.92 1.18 -6.06
CA LEU A 139 3.46 1.06 -6.06
C LEU A 139 2.94 0.09 -7.14
N VAL A 140 3.47 0.16 -8.36
CA VAL A 140 3.09 -0.78 -9.43
C VAL A 140 3.54 -2.21 -9.06
N VAL A 141 4.74 -2.36 -8.51
CA VAL A 141 5.26 -3.66 -8.05
C VAL A 141 4.39 -4.23 -6.93
N THR A 142 3.90 -3.43 -5.98
CA THR A 142 3.01 -3.95 -4.92
C THR A 142 1.69 -4.48 -5.49
N PHE A 143 1.17 -3.89 -6.56
CA PHE A 143 0.01 -4.43 -7.27
C PHE A 143 0.28 -5.78 -7.97
N ILE A 144 1.49 -5.98 -8.46
CA ILE A 144 1.90 -7.23 -9.13
C ILE A 144 2.16 -8.33 -8.10
N VAL A 145 2.89 -8.00 -7.03
CA VAL A 145 3.29 -8.96 -5.97
C VAL A 145 2.08 -9.37 -5.12
N PHE A 146 1.12 -8.47 -4.92
CA PHE A 146 -0.11 -8.71 -4.16
C PHE A 146 -1.34 -8.54 -5.06
N PRO A 147 -1.61 -9.50 -5.96
CA PRO A 147 -2.76 -9.42 -6.85
C PRO A 147 -4.07 -9.62 -6.08
N VAL A 148 -5.17 -9.13 -6.65
CA VAL A 148 -6.53 -9.39 -6.16
C VAL A 148 -6.75 -10.90 -6.15
N ARG A 149 -7.04 -11.48 -4.98
CA ARG A 149 -7.42 -12.89 -4.90
C ARG A 149 -8.82 -13.05 -5.47
N GLN A 150 -8.92 -13.50 -6.72
CA GLN A 150 -10.19 -13.96 -7.27
C GLN A 150 -10.58 -15.22 -6.51
N SER A 151 -11.75 -15.22 -5.86
CA SER A 151 -12.35 -16.47 -5.39
C SER A 151 -12.65 -17.28 -6.64
N LYS A 152 -11.97 -18.41 -6.82
CA LYS A 152 -12.37 -19.39 -7.83
C LYS A 152 -13.84 -19.72 -7.56
N SER A 153 -14.69 -19.38 -8.52
CA SER A 153 -16.05 -19.90 -8.64
C SER A 153 -16.02 -21.41 -8.78
#